data_AF-A0A8T4WZK5-F1
#
_entry.id   AF-A0A8T4WZK5-F1
#
_cell.length_a   1.000
_cell.length_b   1.000
_cell.length_c   1.000
_cell.angle_alpha   90.00
_cell.angle_beta   90.00
_cell.angle_gamma   90.00
#
_symmetry.space_group_name_H-M   'P 1'
#
loop_
_entity.id
_entity.type
_entity.pdbx_description
1 polymer ?
#
loop_
_entity_poly.entity_id
_entity_poly.type
_entity_poly.pdbx_seq_one_letter_code
_entity_poly.pdbx_strand_id
1 'polypeptide(L)'
;MKCPRCGLEMENGRCPSCGYTTEDVAPPSEGSSPSDSRKDFIKNFVTILAASLFLGYLILNAVMVLWSVNIILPETFVNEEVIFIVLPIPIGLFKISGYWFATFYLFLVGTLLLSLITIFYTGIKDFFLYFKEVLSGRFDKIKNKDRLESPLLRLVCIFTALLFITYIYLLLLEFGGRSPTSPGLEDQPIWWQIYSLTRAVVWEEIVVRMAFIGLPMLAYAAIKGKRKLRKYLLGGFGFNSWTPAILVLVSSSIFAMAHLPGWDIYKMFPTFIAGLAFGYLFVKDGLHSAIMLHFFWNFMSVPDKVVEISDFNLYLSLMILFWMIVGSYYTYYYIKKLAGWIRGAPKKEEKKVLEQEKREQASYTAGVDIGYVCPNCGYNNARYTEDDKLECERCGTKNDPTSNYAQQHTGKVSTDRDWPPS
;
A
#
# COMPACT_ATOMS: atom_id res chain seq x y z
N MET A 1 35.47 36.37 -1.53
CA MET A 1 34.79 35.04 -1.67
C MET A 1 34.58 34.76 -3.16
N LYS A 2 34.79 33.52 -3.62
CA LYS A 2 34.54 33.14 -5.03
C LYS A 2 33.10 32.67 -5.21
N CYS A 3 32.46 33.04 -6.32
CA CYS A 3 31.11 32.64 -6.66
C CYS A 3 31.05 31.13 -6.92
N PRO A 4 30.11 30.37 -6.31
CA PRO A 4 30.02 28.92 -6.48
C PRO A 4 29.54 28.51 -7.88
N ARG A 5 28.92 29.42 -8.63
CA ARG A 5 28.45 29.13 -10.00
C ARG A 5 29.52 29.30 -11.06
N CYS A 6 30.36 30.33 -10.95
CA CYS A 6 31.29 30.71 -12.02
C CYS A 6 32.73 30.93 -11.56
N GLY A 7 33.04 30.79 -10.27
CA GLY A 7 34.40 30.86 -9.73
C GLY A 7 35.04 32.25 -9.62
N LEU A 8 34.37 33.30 -10.11
CA LEU A 8 34.86 34.70 -10.03
C LEU A 8 34.76 35.26 -8.61
N GLU A 9 35.62 36.23 -8.27
CA GLU A 9 35.50 36.95 -7.01
C GLU A 9 34.21 37.78 -6.96
N MET A 10 33.58 37.78 -5.79
CA MET A 10 32.35 38.53 -5.54
C MET A 10 32.68 39.96 -5.13
N GLU A 11 31.95 40.93 -5.69
CA GLU A 11 32.00 42.35 -5.31
C GLU A 11 30.70 42.73 -4.61
N ASN A 12 30.79 43.38 -3.44
CA ASN A 12 29.63 43.85 -2.67
C ASN A 12 28.54 42.77 -2.45
N GLY A 13 28.95 41.52 -2.23
CA GLY A 13 28.02 40.40 -1.98
C GLY A 13 27.29 39.89 -3.23
N ARG A 14 27.64 40.34 -4.44
CA ARG A 14 27.04 39.91 -5.70
C ARG A 14 28.09 39.46 -6.71
N CYS A 15 27.78 38.42 -7.47
CA CYS A 15 28.63 37.99 -8.58
C CYS A 15 28.38 38.90 -9.80
N PRO A 16 29.41 39.55 -10.35
CA PRO A 16 29.25 40.46 -11.49
C PRO A 16 28.86 39.75 -12.79
N SER A 17 29.17 38.45 -12.92
CA SER A 17 28.87 37.69 -14.14
C SER A 17 27.49 37.06 -14.15
N CYS A 18 27.08 36.40 -13.05
CA CYS A 18 25.83 35.63 -13.02
C CYS A 18 24.76 36.19 -12.08
N GLY A 19 25.03 37.32 -11.41
CA GLY A 19 24.08 38.00 -10.53
C GLY A 19 23.83 37.33 -9.17
N TYR A 20 24.47 36.17 -8.91
CA TYR A 20 24.36 35.39 -7.67
C TYR A 20 24.68 36.26 -6.44
N THR A 21 23.78 36.32 -5.46
CA THR A 21 24.01 37.08 -4.22
C THR A 21 24.40 36.15 -3.07
N THR A 22 25.07 36.67 -2.04
CA THR A 22 25.28 35.93 -0.79
C THR A 22 23.98 35.62 -0.05
N GLU A 23 22.89 36.35 -0.32
CA GLU A 23 21.56 36.06 0.23
C GLU A 23 20.91 34.83 -0.43
N ASP A 24 21.33 34.47 -1.65
CA ASP A 24 20.89 33.24 -2.33
C ASP A 24 21.52 31.97 -1.73
N VAL A 25 22.55 32.13 -0.88
CA VAL A 25 23.07 31.03 -0.07
C VAL A 25 22.05 30.83 1.05
N ALA A 26 21.11 29.89 0.85
CA ALA A 26 20.30 29.38 1.93
C ALA A 26 21.24 29.12 3.12
N PRO A 27 20.95 29.69 4.31
CA PRO A 27 21.83 29.53 5.46
C PRO A 27 22.15 28.04 5.61
N PRO A 28 23.41 27.66 5.91
CA PRO A 28 23.75 26.27 6.15
C PRO A 28 22.71 25.76 7.15
N SER A 29 21.93 24.76 6.73
CA SER A 29 20.81 24.26 7.52
C SER A 29 21.31 24.09 8.95
N GLU A 30 20.80 24.89 9.88
CA GLU A 30 21.26 24.86 11.26
C GLU A 30 21.32 23.40 11.69
N GLY A 31 22.54 22.92 11.98
CA GLY A 31 22.74 21.54 12.39
C GLY A 31 21.79 21.27 13.54
N SER A 32 20.88 20.31 13.35
CA SER A 32 19.81 20.03 14.32
C SER A 32 20.40 19.92 15.72
N SER A 33 19.78 20.60 16.69
CA SER A 33 20.28 20.63 18.06
C SER A 33 20.54 19.20 18.57
N PRO A 34 21.54 18.96 19.44
CA PRO A 34 21.78 17.65 20.03
C PRO A 34 20.54 17.02 20.68
N SER A 35 19.61 17.86 21.15
CA SER A 35 18.33 17.44 21.75
C SER A 35 17.35 16.86 20.74
N ASP A 36 17.35 17.36 19.50
CA ASP A 36 16.49 16.86 18.41
C ASP A 36 17.01 15.53 17.89
N SER A 37 18.33 15.35 17.82
CA SER A 37 18.96 14.09 17.42
C SER A 37 18.60 12.94 18.37
N ARG A 38 18.59 13.18 19.69
CA ARG A 38 18.21 12.16 20.69
C ARG A 38 16.73 11.78 20.61
N LYS A 39 15.83 12.75 20.42
CA LYS A 39 14.39 12.49 20.26
C LYS A 39 14.10 11.70 18.98
N ASP A 40 14.76 12.07 17.87
CA ASP A 40 14.66 11.35 16.60
C ASP A 40 15.17 9.91 16.74
N PHE A 41 16.30 9.70 17.42
CA PHE A 41 16.83 8.36 17.72
C PHE A 41 15.80 7.50 18.46
N ILE A 42 15.30 7.97 19.61
CA ILE A 42 14.38 7.20 20.46
C ILE A 42 13.14 6.83 19.67
N LYS A 43 12.54 7.80 18.98
CA LYS A 43 11.36 7.57 18.13
C LYS A 43 11.61 6.49 17.07
N ASN A 44 12.73 6.57 16.37
CA ASN A 44 13.08 5.63 15.30
C ASN A 44 13.35 4.23 15.82
N PHE A 45 14.07 4.15 16.93
CA PHE A 45 14.39 2.91 17.60
C PHE A 45 13.12 2.21 18.10
N VAL A 46 12.23 2.94 18.78
CA VAL A 46 10.95 2.41 19.26
C VAL A 46 10.06 1.92 18.10
N THR A 47 10.05 2.64 16.98
CA THR A 47 9.33 2.21 15.76
C THR A 47 9.86 0.87 15.24
N ILE A 48 11.18 0.73 15.16
CA ILE A 48 11.81 -0.51 14.70
C ILE A 48 11.52 -1.65 15.65
N LEU A 49 11.62 -1.41 16.95
CA LEU A 49 11.33 -2.43 17.95
C LEU A 49 9.89 -2.92 17.81
N ALA A 50 8.92 -2.00 17.66
CA ALA A 50 7.53 -2.35 17.40
C ALA A 50 7.34 -3.16 16.12
N ALA A 51 8.02 -2.78 15.03
CA ALA A 51 7.97 -3.50 13.77
C ALA A 51 8.63 -4.88 13.84
N SER A 52 9.74 -5.04 14.56
CA SER A 52 10.41 -6.32 14.76
C SER A 52 9.55 -7.29 15.58
N LEU A 53 8.94 -6.81 16.68
CA LEU A 53 8.00 -7.61 17.47
C LEU A 53 6.78 -8.02 16.62
N PHE A 54 6.24 -7.07 15.85
CA PHE A 54 5.12 -7.33 14.95
C PHE A 54 5.48 -8.42 13.93
N LEU A 55 6.67 -8.33 13.33
CA LEU A 55 7.13 -9.31 12.36
C LEU A 55 7.31 -10.71 12.95
N GLY A 56 7.92 -10.79 14.14
CA GLY A 56 8.07 -12.06 14.86
C GLY A 56 6.71 -12.69 15.16
N TYR A 57 5.75 -11.89 15.63
CA TYR A 57 4.40 -12.36 15.92
C TYR A 57 3.60 -12.73 14.66
N LEU A 58 3.80 -12.00 13.56
CA LEU A 58 3.19 -12.32 12.26
C LEU A 58 3.69 -13.68 11.73
N ILE A 59 4.97 -13.99 11.90
CA ILE A 59 5.54 -15.29 11.55
C ILE A 59 4.92 -16.40 12.42
N LEU A 60 4.79 -16.16 13.73
CA LEU A 60 4.11 -17.09 14.63
C LEU A 60 2.68 -17.37 14.15
N ASN A 61 1.89 -16.33 13.85
CA ASN A 61 0.54 -16.49 13.32
C ASN A 61 0.52 -17.30 12.00
N ALA A 62 1.49 -17.10 11.11
CA ALA A 62 1.60 -17.87 9.88
C ALA A 62 1.86 -19.36 10.14
N VAL A 63 2.70 -19.69 11.12
CA VAL A 63 2.89 -21.07 11.58
C VAL A 63 1.58 -21.65 12.13
N MET A 64 0.82 -20.88 12.91
CA MET A 64 -0.49 -21.32 13.44
C MET A 64 -1.49 -21.62 12.32
N VAL A 65 -1.54 -20.81 11.26
CA VAL A 65 -2.41 -21.07 10.10
C VAL A 65 -2.01 -22.39 9.42
N LEU A 66 -0.72 -22.60 9.17
CA LEU A 66 -0.24 -23.84 8.54
C LEU A 66 -0.53 -25.07 9.40
N TRP A 67 -0.32 -24.96 10.71
CA TRP A 67 -0.67 -26.00 11.66
C TRP A 67 -2.18 -26.30 11.64
N SER A 68 -3.02 -25.26 11.60
CA SER A 68 -4.48 -25.39 11.64
C SER A 68 -5.08 -26.19 10.49
N VAL A 69 -4.36 -26.31 9.36
CA VAL A 69 -4.80 -27.14 8.22
C VAL A 69 -5.04 -28.58 8.65
N ASN A 70 -4.22 -29.12 9.57
CA ASN A 70 -4.35 -30.50 10.02
C ASN A 70 -5.63 -30.75 10.83
N ILE A 71 -6.18 -29.73 11.49
CA ILE A 71 -7.39 -29.85 12.31
C ILE A 71 -8.64 -29.38 11.57
N ILE A 72 -8.54 -28.40 10.66
CA ILE A 72 -9.71 -27.88 9.94
C ILE A 72 -10.03 -28.73 8.71
N LEU A 73 -9.03 -29.22 7.99
CA LEU A 73 -9.28 -29.93 6.73
C LEU A 73 -10.17 -31.18 6.91
N PRO A 74 -10.00 -32.04 7.94
CA PRO A 74 -10.92 -33.14 8.18
C PRO A 74 -12.37 -32.67 8.46
N GLU A 75 -12.52 -31.58 9.20
CA GLU A 75 -13.82 -31.02 9.58
C GLU A 75 -14.62 -30.52 8.37
N THR A 76 -13.94 -30.10 7.29
CA THR A 76 -14.61 -29.69 6.05
C THR A 76 -15.39 -30.81 5.35
N PHE A 77 -15.09 -32.08 5.66
CA PHE A 77 -15.77 -33.23 5.07
C PHE A 77 -17.03 -33.65 5.80
N VAL A 78 -17.23 -33.19 7.04
CA VAL A 78 -18.38 -33.55 7.88
C VAL A 78 -19.27 -32.36 8.23
N ASN A 79 -18.83 -31.14 7.94
CA ASN A 79 -19.58 -29.90 8.17
C ASN A 79 -19.95 -29.20 6.85
N GLU A 80 -20.83 -28.21 6.95
CA GLU A 80 -21.22 -27.33 5.86
C GLU A 80 -20.79 -25.89 6.14
N GLU A 81 -20.50 -25.13 5.09
CA GLU A 81 -20.25 -23.70 5.15
C GLU A 81 -21.29 -22.93 4.33
N VAL A 82 -21.73 -21.77 4.84
CA VAL A 82 -22.58 -20.84 4.09
C VAL A 82 -21.72 -19.75 3.45
N ILE A 83 -21.65 -19.76 2.12
CA ILE A 83 -21.04 -18.65 1.38
C ILE A 83 -21.98 -17.46 1.42
N PHE A 84 -21.46 -16.29 1.80
CA PHE A 84 -22.26 -15.08 1.99
C PHE A 84 -21.67 -13.87 1.25
N ILE A 85 -22.51 -12.86 1.05
CA ILE A 85 -22.13 -11.50 0.66
C ILE A 85 -22.59 -10.51 1.72
N VAL A 86 -22.05 -9.30 1.72
CA VAL A 86 -22.40 -8.25 2.69
C VAL A 86 -23.22 -7.16 2.01
N LEU A 87 -24.48 -6.96 2.42
CA LEU A 87 -25.37 -5.92 1.88
C LEU A 87 -26.40 -5.44 2.93
N PRO A 88 -26.14 -4.35 3.67
CA PRO A 88 -25.03 -4.17 4.63
C PRO A 88 -25.00 -5.21 5.76
N ILE A 89 -25.88 -6.20 5.75
CA ILE A 89 -25.91 -7.36 6.65
C ILE A 89 -25.36 -8.57 5.87
N PRO A 90 -24.74 -9.58 6.52
CA PRO A 90 -24.36 -10.81 5.87
C PRO A 90 -25.60 -11.57 5.34
N ILE A 91 -25.65 -11.81 4.04
CA ILE A 91 -26.71 -12.57 3.36
C ILE A 91 -26.08 -13.86 2.84
N GLY A 92 -26.51 -14.99 3.38
CA GLY A 92 -26.13 -16.31 2.88
C GLY A 92 -26.67 -16.54 1.47
N LEU A 93 -25.82 -17.01 0.57
CA LEU A 93 -26.15 -17.30 -0.83
C LEU A 93 -26.45 -18.79 -1.02
N PHE A 94 -25.50 -19.65 -0.66
CA PHE A 94 -25.60 -21.09 -0.81
C PHE A 94 -24.68 -21.80 0.17
N LYS A 95 -24.93 -23.09 0.38
CA LYS A 95 -24.11 -23.96 1.22
C LYS A 95 -23.12 -24.76 0.39
N ILE A 96 -21.93 -24.98 0.94
CA ILE A 96 -20.92 -25.88 0.40
C ILE A 96 -20.52 -26.91 1.45
N SER A 97 -20.14 -28.11 1.02
CA SER A 97 -19.75 -29.21 1.90
C SER A 97 -18.72 -30.12 1.21
N GLY A 98 -18.09 -31.01 1.97
CA GLY A 98 -17.16 -32.00 1.43
C GLY A 98 -15.99 -31.35 0.69
N TYR A 99 -15.70 -31.84 -0.51
CA TYR A 99 -14.61 -31.31 -1.34
C TYR A 99 -14.72 -29.82 -1.67
N TRP A 100 -15.93 -29.28 -1.79
CA TRP A 100 -16.12 -27.85 -2.06
C TRP A 100 -15.75 -26.97 -0.87
N PHE A 101 -16.11 -27.42 0.34
CA PHE A 101 -15.69 -26.73 1.56
C PHE A 101 -14.18 -26.85 1.76
N ALA A 102 -13.60 -28.04 1.58
CA ALA A 102 -12.15 -28.24 1.63
C ALA A 102 -11.40 -27.31 0.65
N THR A 103 -11.88 -27.22 -0.60
CA THR A 103 -11.29 -26.35 -1.64
C THR A 103 -11.40 -24.88 -1.27
N PHE A 104 -12.55 -24.45 -0.75
CA PHE A 104 -12.75 -23.09 -0.27
C PHE A 104 -11.79 -22.76 0.87
N TYR A 105 -11.65 -23.63 1.87
CA TYR A 105 -10.72 -23.43 2.97
C TYR A 105 -9.25 -23.34 2.49
N LEU A 106 -8.82 -24.24 1.60
CA LEU A 106 -7.47 -24.18 1.02
C LEU A 106 -7.24 -22.91 0.19
N PHE A 107 -8.28 -22.40 -0.49
CA PHE A 107 -8.23 -21.10 -1.17
C PHE A 107 -8.00 -19.94 -0.18
N LEU A 108 -8.67 -19.95 0.99
CA LEU A 108 -8.47 -18.94 2.02
C LEU A 108 -7.02 -18.97 2.53
N VAL A 109 -6.52 -20.15 2.90
CA VAL A 109 -5.14 -20.33 3.37
C VAL A 109 -4.13 -19.90 2.29
N GLY A 110 -4.31 -20.34 1.04
CA GLY A 110 -3.43 -19.97 -0.06
C GLY A 110 -3.39 -18.47 -0.32
N THR A 111 -4.54 -17.79 -0.27
CA THR A 111 -4.64 -16.33 -0.45
C THR A 111 -3.95 -15.57 0.69
N LEU A 112 -4.10 -16.05 1.92
CA LEU A 112 -3.43 -15.50 3.09
C LEU A 112 -1.91 -15.63 2.96
N LEU A 113 -1.40 -16.83 2.65
CA LEU A 113 0.04 -17.07 2.47
C LEU A 113 0.61 -16.26 1.31
N LEU A 114 -0.11 -16.14 0.20
CA LEU A 114 0.31 -15.29 -0.93
C LEU A 114 0.38 -13.82 -0.52
N SER A 115 -0.58 -13.35 0.27
CA SER A 115 -0.60 -11.97 0.80
C SER A 115 0.59 -11.72 1.74
N LEU A 116 0.92 -12.70 2.58
CA LEU A 116 2.09 -12.68 3.46
C LEU A 116 3.39 -12.58 2.64
N ILE A 117 3.59 -13.49 1.69
CA ILE A 117 4.74 -13.51 0.79
C ILE A 117 4.87 -12.17 0.06
N THR A 118 3.75 -11.59 -0.39
CA THR A 118 3.72 -10.29 -1.09
C THR A 118 4.18 -9.15 -0.18
N ILE A 119 3.68 -9.07 1.07
CA ILE A 119 4.13 -8.06 2.05
C ILE A 119 5.62 -8.20 2.33
N PHE A 120 6.12 -9.42 2.55
CA PHE A 120 7.54 -9.65 2.77
C PHE A 120 8.36 -9.24 1.55
N TYR A 121 7.99 -9.70 0.36
CA TYR A 121 8.71 -9.42 -0.87
C TYR A 121 8.83 -7.91 -1.16
N THR A 122 7.72 -7.17 -0.97
CA THR A 122 7.67 -5.73 -1.23
C THR A 122 8.22 -4.86 -0.10
N GLY A 123 8.17 -5.33 1.15
CA GLY A 123 8.44 -4.50 2.32
C GLY A 123 9.73 -4.81 3.07
N ILE A 124 10.24 -6.04 2.99
CA ILE A 124 11.33 -6.51 3.88
C ILE A 124 12.66 -5.82 3.59
N LYS A 125 12.95 -5.53 2.32
CA LYS A 125 14.19 -4.83 1.93
C LYS A 125 14.22 -3.43 2.51
N ASP A 126 13.13 -2.68 2.36
CA ASP A 126 13.02 -1.33 2.93
C ASP A 126 13.06 -1.35 4.45
N PHE A 127 12.44 -2.37 5.07
CA PHE A 127 12.55 -2.58 6.52
C PHE A 127 14.00 -2.79 6.96
N PHE A 128 14.76 -3.68 6.32
CA PHE A 128 16.16 -3.92 6.70
C PHE A 128 17.06 -2.72 6.42
N LEU A 129 16.81 -1.96 5.35
CA LEU A 129 17.50 -0.71 5.09
C LEU A 129 17.23 0.30 6.21
N TYR A 130 15.96 0.49 6.57
CA TYR A 130 15.57 1.37 7.67
C TYR A 130 16.17 0.91 9.01
N PHE A 131 16.13 -0.39 9.29
CA PHE A 131 16.73 -1.01 10.47
C PHE A 131 18.22 -0.68 10.58
N LYS A 132 18.97 -0.90 9.50
CA LYS A 132 20.40 -0.62 9.42
C LYS A 132 20.71 0.86 9.58
N GLU A 133 19.90 1.74 9.00
CA GLU A 133 20.09 3.19 9.10
C GLU A 133 19.94 3.68 10.54
N VAL A 134 18.90 3.23 11.26
CA VAL A 134 18.67 3.60 12.65
C VAL A 134 19.75 3.06 13.57
N LEU A 135 20.15 1.79 13.42
CA LEU A 135 21.27 1.23 14.21
C LEU A 135 22.60 1.94 13.93
N SER A 136 22.81 2.41 12.70
CA SER A 136 24.01 3.17 12.35
C SER A 136 23.97 4.65 12.74
N GLY A 137 22.87 5.14 13.34
CA GLY A 137 22.71 6.54 13.72
C GLY A 137 22.63 7.53 12.55
N ARG A 138 22.43 7.05 11.30
CA ARG A 138 22.45 7.89 10.09
C ARG A 138 21.07 8.46 9.76
N PHE A 139 20.61 9.39 10.58
CA PHE A 139 19.24 9.94 10.52
C PHE A 139 18.98 10.92 9.37
N ASP A 140 20.03 11.50 8.79
CA ASP A 140 19.88 12.47 7.69
C ASP A 140 19.30 11.81 6.43
N LYS A 141 19.61 10.52 6.21
CA LYS A 141 19.04 9.72 5.11
C LYS A 141 17.58 9.36 5.36
N ILE A 142 17.21 9.15 6.62
CA ILE A 142 15.84 8.83 7.05
C ILE A 142 14.93 10.06 6.96
N LYS A 143 15.43 11.26 7.29
CA LYS A 143 14.62 12.50 7.26
C LYS A 143 14.03 12.81 5.89
N ASN A 144 14.71 12.39 4.81
CA ASN A 144 14.28 12.65 3.43
C ASN A 144 13.36 11.58 2.83
N LYS A 145 13.14 10.45 3.52
CA LYS A 145 12.29 9.36 3.05
C LYS A 145 11.03 9.29 3.92
N ASP A 146 9.84 9.36 3.33
CA ASP A 146 8.62 9.16 4.10
C ASP A 146 8.60 7.69 4.57
N ARG A 147 8.70 7.48 5.89
CA ARG A 147 8.84 6.14 6.51
C ARG A 147 7.66 5.23 6.18
N LEU A 148 6.56 5.84 5.77
CA LEU A 148 5.35 5.19 5.32
C LEU A 148 5.41 4.77 3.86
N GLU A 149 6.50 4.96 3.13
CA GLU A 149 6.63 4.43 1.75
C GLU A 149 6.66 2.90 1.73
N SER A 150 7.28 2.27 2.73
CA SER A 150 7.29 0.81 2.86
C SER A 150 5.90 0.28 3.28
N PRO A 151 5.31 -0.67 2.52
CA PRO A 151 4.04 -1.29 2.88
C PRO A 151 4.07 -1.95 4.27
N LEU A 152 5.17 -2.64 4.61
CA LEU A 152 5.32 -3.33 5.89
C LEU A 152 5.36 -2.35 7.07
N LEU A 153 6.18 -1.30 6.99
CA LEU A 153 6.24 -0.29 8.06
C LEU A 153 4.91 0.44 8.20
N ARG A 154 4.25 0.76 7.09
CA ARG A 154 2.93 1.40 7.10
C ARG A 154 1.89 0.51 7.80
N LEU A 155 1.89 -0.78 7.50
CA LEU A 155 1.02 -1.77 8.13
C LEU A 155 1.23 -1.80 9.65
N VAL A 156 2.48 -1.85 10.14
CA VAL A 156 2.80 -1.79 11.58
C VAL A 156 2.32 -0.49 12.22
N CYS A 157 2.57 0.65 11.56
CA CYS A 157 2.18 1.97 12.09
C CYS A 157 0.65 2.10 12.20
N ILE A 158 -0.09 1.57 11.23
CA ILE A 158 -1.55 1.57 11.24
C ILE A 158 -2.09 0.60 12.27
N PHE A 159 -1.51 -0.60 12.35
CA PHE A 159 -1.88 -1.59 13.37
C PHE A 159 -1.76 -1.01 14.78
N THR A 160 -0.60 -0.45 15.13
CA THR A 160 -0.39 0.13 16.46
C THR A 160 -1.35 1.29 16.74
N ALA A 161 -1.62 2.16 15.76
CA ALA A 161 -2.61 3.23 15.90
C ALA A 161 -4.04 2.69 16.11
N LEU A 162 -4.44 1.68 15.33
CA LEU A 162 -5.74 1.03 15.45
C LEU A 162 -5.91 0.35 16.82
N LEU A 163 -4.86 -0.33 17.29
CA LEU A 163 -4.82 -0.95 18.60
C LEU A 163 -5.03 0.09 19.70
N PHE A 164 -4.28 1.19 19.67
CA PHE A 164 -4.44 2.28 20.63
C PHE A 164 -5.87 2.86 20.65
N ILE A 165 -6.43 3.21 19.48
CA ILE A 165 -7.78 3.78 19.40
C ILE A 165 -8.82 2.80 19.94
N THR A 166 -8.70 1.51 19.58
CA THR A 166 -9.64 0.48 20.01
C THR A 166 -9.59 0.29 21.52
N TYR A 167 -8.40 0.15 22.11
CA TYR A 167 -8.27 -0.05 23.55
C TYR A 167 -8.69 1.18 24.36
N ILE A 168 -8.37 2.39 23.91
CA ILE A 168 -8.87 3.62 24.55
C ILE A 168 -10.41 3.66 24.51
N TYR A 169 -11.01 3.28 23.37
CA TYR A 169 -12.46 3.19 23.28
C TYR A 169 -13.06 2.16 24.24
N LEU A 170 -12.46 0.97 24.36
CA LEU A 170 -12.90 -0.05 25.31
C LEU A 170 -12.77 0.42 26.76
N LEU A 171 -11.68 1.09 27.13
CA LEU A 171 -11.50 1.68 28.46
C LEU A 171 -12.57 2.74 28.77
N LEU A 172 -12.95 3.55 27.78
CA LEU A 172 -14.03 4.55 27.93
C LEU A 172 -15.40 3.89 28.14
N LEU A 173 -15.67 2.77 27.48
CA LEU A 173 -16.90 2.00 27.70
C LEU A 173 -16.94 1.40 29.10
N GLU A 174 -15.84 0.77 29.52
CA GLU A 174 -15.73 0.17 30.86
C GLU A 174 -15.89 1.22 31.96
N PHE A 175 -15.25 2.39 31.79
CA PHE A 175 -15.46 3.53 32.69
C PHE A 175 -16.92 4.00 32.72
N GLY A 176 -17.64 3.88 31.60
CA GLY A 176 -19.07 4.14 31.49
C GLY A 176 -19.97 3.01 31.99
N GLY A 177 -19.42 1.96 32.60
CA GLY A 177 -20.16 0.79 33.09
C GLY A 177 -20.73 -0.08 31.97
N ARG A 178 -20.14 -0.06 30.78
CA ARG A 178 -20.55 -0.87 29.62
C ARG A 178 -19.45 -1.87 29.30
N SER A 179 -19.83 -3.13 29.17
CA SER A 179 -18.95 -4.20 28.73
C SER A 179 -19.45 -4.73 27.39
N PRO A 180 -18.63 -4.69 26.32
CA PRO A 180 -19.02 -5.28 25.05
C PRO A 180 -19.23 -6.78 25.18
N THR A 181 -20.26 -7.26 24.52
CA THR A 181 -20.54 -8.67 24.30
C THR A 181 -19.77 -9.15 23.07
N SER A 182 -19.16 -10.33 23.18
CA SER A 182 -18.64 -11.07 22.03
C SER A 182 -19.68 -12.09 21.57
N PRO A 183 -19.69 -12.45 20.27
CA PRO A 183 -20.29 -13.70 19.85
C PRO A 183 -19.61 -14.81 20.65
N GLY A 184 -20.37 -15.84 21.02
CA GLY A 184 -19.88 -17.04 21.72
C GLY A 184 -18.94 -17.90 20.86
N LEU A 185 -17.98 -17.27 20.18
CA LEU A 185 -16.90 -17.91 19.45
C LEU A 185 -16.00 -18.69 20.41
N GLU A 186 -15.83 -18.20 21.64
CA GLU A 186 -15.07 -18.87 22.70
C GLU A 186 -15.68 -20.23 23.09
N ASP A 187 -17.00 -20.38 22.94
CA ASP A 187 -17.72 -21.62 23.25
C ASP A 187 -17.65 -22.66 22.11
N GLN A 188 -17.11 -22.28 20.95
CA GLN A 188 -17.03 -23.16 19.78
C GLN A 188 -15.78 -24.06 19.83
N PRO A 189 -15.79 -25.21 19.15
CA PRO A 189 -14.58 -26.03 19.04
C PRO A 189 -13.45 -25.26 18.34
N ILE A 190 -12.20 -25.52 18.74
CA ILE A 190 -11.02 -24.75 18.30
C ILE A 190 -10.88 -24.66 16.77
N TRP A 191 -11.23 -25.73 16.05
CA TRP A 191 -11.20 -25.76 14.59
C TRP A 191 -12.13 -24.69 14.00
N TRP A 192 -13.35 -24.55 14.55
CA TRP A 192 -14.33 -23.58 14.07
C TRP A 192 -13.89 -22.16 14.39
N GLN A 193 -13.28 -21.94 15.56
CA GLN A 193 -12.74 -20.65 15.93
C GLN A 193 -11.68 -20.18 14.91
N ILE A 194 -10.67 -21.02 14.66
CA ILE A 194 -9.57 -20.69 13.74
C ILE A 194 -10.07 -20.60 12.30
N TYR A 195 -10.97 -21.51 11.89
CA TYR A 195 -11.60 -21.46 10.58
C TYR A 195 -12.39 -20.17 10.37
N SER A 196 -13.26 -19.79 11.31
CA SER A 196 -14.07 -18.57 11.25
C SER A 196 -13.20 -17.32 11.14
N LEU A 197 -12.11 -17.25 11.92
CA LEU A 197 -11.12 -16.17 11.83
C LEU A 197 -10.42 -16.16 10.46
N THR A 198 -10.01 -17.33 9.94
CA THR A 198 -9.36 -17.45 8.61
C THR A 198 -10.28 -16.99 7.49
N ARG A 199 -11.55 -17.41 7.55
CA ARG A 199 -12.61 -17.01 6.62
C ARG A 199 -12.84 -15.51 6.69
N ALA A 200 -12.98 -14.93 7.88
CA ALA A 200 -13.17 -13.50 8.05
C ALA A 200 -12.03 -12.69 7.40
N VAL A 201 -10.78 -13.08 7.67
CA VAL A 201 -9.57 -12.39 7.18
C VAL A 201 -9.50 -12.25 5.66
N VAL A 202 -9.91 -13.28 4.92
CA VAL A 202 -9.80 -13.29 3.45
C VAL A 202 -11.13 -12.96 2.79
N TRP A 203 -12.20 -13.67 3.17
CA TRP A 203 -13.48 -13.55 2.50
C TRP A 203 -14.13 -12.18 2.74
N GLU A 204 -14.07 -11.63 3.97
CA GLU A 204 -14.65 -10.32 4.23
C GLU A 204 -13.93 -9.20 3.46
N GLU A 205 -12.60 -9.26 3.35
CA GLU A 205 -11.86 -8.28 2.55
C GLU A 205 -12.19 -8.38 1.06
N ILE A 206 -12.42 -9.59 0.54
CA ILE A 206 -12.90 -9.78 -0.84
C ILE A 206 -14.30 -9.18 -1.00
N VAL A 207 -15.28 -9.62 -0.21
CA VAL A 207 -16.68 -9.19 -0.41
C VAL A 207 -16.94 -7.76 0.01
N VAL A 208 -16.05 -7.13 0.78
CA VAL A 208 -16.21 -5.73 1.21
C VAL A 208 -15.29 -4.77 0.44
N ARG A 209 -13.99 -5.05 0.30
CA ARG A 209 -13.07 -4.13 -0.39
C ARG A 209 -13.16 -4.26 -1.89
N MET A 210 -13.14 -5.49 -2.41
CA MET A 210 -13.27 -5.65 -3.86
C MET A 210 -14.66 -5.23 -4.32
N ALA A 211 -15.72 -5.56 -3.57
CA ALA A 211 -17.07 -5.19 -4.00
C ALA A 211 -17.37 -3.68 -3.88
N PHE A 212 -17.06 -3.03 -2.75
CA PHE A 212 -17.46 -1.63 -2.52
C PHE A 212 -16.40 -0.59 -2.87
N ILE A 213 -15.15 -1.01 -3.12
CA ILE A 213 -14.08 -0.11 -3.56
C ILE A 213 -13.55 -0.56 -4.92
N GLY A 214 -13.13 -1.81 -5.04
CA GLY A 214 -12.44 -2.32 -6.21
C GLY A 214 -13.29 -2.32 -7.49
N LEU A 215 -14.51 -2.86 -7.44
CA LEU A 215 -15.44 -2.94 -8.56
C LEU A 215 -15.90 -1.56 -9.03
N PRO A 216 -16.33 -0.62 -8.15
CA PRO A 216 -16.63 0.75 -8.57
C PRO A 216 -15.43 1.44 -9.22
N MET A 217 -14.24 1.28 -8.66
CA MET A 217 -13.02 1.87 -9.22
C MET A 217 -12.61 1.23 -10.55
N LEU A 218 -12.80 -0.08 -10.70
CA LEU A 218 -12.59 -0.82 -11.94
C LEU A 218 -13.55 -0.32 -13.03
N ALA A 219 -14.84 -0.19 -12.72
CA ALA A 219 -15.84 0.32 -13.66
C ALA A 219 -15.50 1.77 -14.08
N TYR A 220 -15.18 2.63 -13.11
CA TYR A 220 -14.74 4.00 -13.38
C TYR A 220 -13.49 4.04 -14.28
N ALA A 221 -12.48 3.23 -13.97
CA ALA A 221 -11.25 3.14 -14.76
C ALA A 221 -11.49 2.62 -16.18
N ALA A 222 -12.35 1.61 -16.35
CA ALA A 222 -12.72 1.04 -17.64
C ALA A 222 -13.45 2.06 -18.52
N ILE A 223 -14.42 2.79 -17.96
CA ILE A 223 -15.14 3.88 -18.66
C ILE A 223 -14.17 4.98 -19.10
N LYS A 224 -13.14 5.28 -18.29
CA LYS A 224 -12.09 6.26 -18.61
C LYS A 224 -10.98 5.71 -19.52
N GLY A 225 -11.09 4.48 -20.02
CA GLY A 225 -10.10 3.86 -20.90
C GLY A 225 -8.73 3.66 -20.23
N LYS A 226 -8.66 3.56 -18.90
CA LYS A 226 -7.40 3.39 -18.19
C LYS A 226 -6.82 2.01 -18.41
N ARG A 227 -5.49 1.95 -18.54
CA ARG A 227 -4.73 0.69 -18.63
C ARG A 227 -4.56 0.06 -17.23
N LYS A 228 -4.17 -1.21 -17.18
CA LYS A 228 -3.91 -1.97 -15.93
C LYS A 228 -5.13 -2.07 -14.99
N LEU A 229 -6.29 -2.41 -15.57
CA LEU A 229 -7.57 -2.55 -14.86
C LEU A 229 -7.52 -3.43 -13.59
N ARG A 230 -6.69 -4.49 -13.60
CA ARG A 230 -6.50 -5.39 -12.45
C ARG A 230 -6.08 -4.65 -11.16
N LYS A 231 -5.32 -3.55 -11.30
CA LYS A 231 -4.90 -2.71 -10.17
C LYS A 231 -6.08 -2.07 -9.46
N TYR A 232 -7.15 -1.71 -10.18
CA TYR A 232 -8.33 -1.11 -9.56
C TYR A 232 -9.17 -2.14 -8.80
N LEU A 233 -9.15 -3.40 -9.23
CA LEU A 233 -9.81 -4.49 -8.52
C LEU A 233 -9.03 -4.96 -7.28
N LEU A 234 -7.71 -5.07 -7.38
CA LEU A 234 -6.84 -5.58 -6.31
C LEU A 234 -6.24 -4.49 -5.41
N GLY A 235 -6.49 -3.21 -5.70
CA GLY A 235 -5.99 -2.08 -4.91
C GLY A 235 -4.58 -1.57 -5.27
N GLY A 236 -4.04 -0.68 -4.44
CA GLY A 236 -2.72 -0.05 -4.64
C GLY A 236 -2.71 1.10 -5.66
N PHE A 237 -3.87 1.61 -6.06
CA PHE A 237 -4.02 2.69 -7.05
C PHE A 237 -3.87 4.11 -6.47
N GLY A 238 -3.85 4.25 -5.15
CA GLY A 238 -3.59 5.52 -4.47
C GLY A 238 -4.79 6.45 -4.33
N PHE A 239 -4.62 7.51 -3.53
CA PHE A 239 -5.64 8.53 -3.24
C PHE A 239 -5.50 9.72 -4.18
N ASN A 240 -5.74 9.49 -5.47
CA ASN A 240 -5.52 10.51 -6.51
C ASN A 240 -6.71 11.48 -6.65
N SER A 241 -7.82 11.20 -5.97
CA SER A 241 -9.05 12.01 -5.96
C SER A 241 -9.84 11.75 -4.67
N TRP A 242 -10.97 12.44 -4.50
CA TRP A 242 -11.90 12.16 -3.40
C TRP A 242 -12.65 10.83 -3.55
N THR A 243 -12.74 10.27 -4.77
CA THR A 243 -13.53 9.07 -5.04
C THR A 243 -13.08 7.86 -4.19
N PRO A 244 -11.79 7.48 -4.13
CA PRO A 244 -11.35 6.40 -3.25
C PRO A 244 -11.63 6.68 -1.76
N ALA A 245 -11.54 7.93 -1.31
CA ALA A 245 -11.82 8.29 0.07
C ALA A 245 -13.29 8.09 0.44
N ILE A 246 -14.20 8.51 -0.44
CA ILE A 246 -15.65 8.29 -0.27
C ILE A 246 -15.96 6.79 -0.28
N LEU A 247 -15.39 6.02 -1.21
CA LEU A 247 -15.60 4.57 -1.27
C LEU A 247 -15.05 3.86 -0.04
N VAL A 248 -13.91 4.29 0.50
CA VAL A 248 -13.40 3.79 1.79
C VAL A 248 -14.41 4.07 2.89
N LEU A 249 -14.90 5.30 3.05
CA LEU A 249 -15.90 5.63 4.08
C LEU A 249 -17.15 4.73 3.97
N VAL A 250 -17.71 4.60 2.76
CA VAL A 250 -18.89 3.75 2.51
C VAL A 250 -18.60 2.28 2.85
N SER A 251 -17.48 1.75 2.37
CA SER A 251 -17.04 0.37 2.61
C SER A 251 -16.82 0.10 4.11
N SER A 252 -16.27 1.06 4.86
CA SER A 252 -16.07 0.96 6.31
C SER A 252 -17.37 1.00 7.09
N SER A 253 -18.34 1.84 6.68
CA SER A 253 -19.67 1.88 7.29
C SER A 253 -20.43 0.57 7.08
N ILE A 254 -20.40 0.02 5.86
CA ILE A 254 -21.00 -1.27 5.54
C ILE A 254 -20.35 -2.38 6.37
N PHE A 255 -19.02 -2.40 6.45
CA PHE A 255 -18.28 -3.35 7.28
C PHE A 255 -18.70 -3.32 8.75
N ALA A 256 -18.85 -2.12 9.32
CA ALA A 256 -19.28 -1.93 10.70
C ALA A 256 -20.73 -2.40 10.95
N MET A 257 -21.65 -2.09 10.03
CA MET A 257 -23.04 -2.54 10.13
C MET A 257 -23.17 -4.07 10.00
N ALA A 258 -22.33 -4.71 9.19
CA ALA A 258 -22.35 -6.16 8.99
C ALA A 258 -22.05 -6.95 10.26
N HIS A 259 -21.43 -6.31 11.27
CA HIS A 259 -21.09 -6.94 12.54
C HIS A 259 -22.23 -6.87 13.58
N LEU A 260 -23.24 -6.01 13.40
CA LEU A 260 -24.36 -5.87 14.34
C LEU A 260 -25.15 -7.16 14.64
N PRO A 261 -25.38 -8.09 13.69
CA PRO A 261 -26.14 -9.29 14.01
C PRO A 261 -25.43 -10.23 14.99
N GLY A 262 -24.10 -10.16 15.08
CA GLY A 262 -23.29 -11.04 15.94
C GLY A 262 -22.57 -10.33 17.09
N TRP A 263 -22.61 -9.00 17.12
CA TRP A 263 -21.95 -8.16 18.12
C TRP A 263 -22.87 -7.03 18.53
N ASP A 264 -22.66 -6.45 19.70
CA ASP A 264 -23.41 -5.26 20.08
C ASP A 264 -23.01 -3.99 19.29
N ILE A 265 -23.81 -2.94 19.50
CA ILE A 265 -23.60 -1.62 18.90
C ILE A 265 -22.26 -0.99 19.31
N TYR A 266 -21.69 -1.36 20.45
CA TYR A 266 -20.42 -0.81 20.91
C TYR A 266 -19.27 -1.27 20.03
N LYS A 267 -19.36 -2.45 19.42
CA LYS A 267 -18.36 -2.88 18.45
C LYS A 267 -18.42 -2.11 17.11
N MET A 268 -19.52 -1.43 16.80
CA MET A 268 -19.65 -0.72 15.53
C MET A 268 -18.53 0.32 15.34
N PHE A 269 -18.21 1.11 16.38
CA PHE A 269 -17.18 2.13 16.29
C PHE A 269 -15.78 1.56 16.00
N PRO A 270 -15.21 0.63 16.80
CA PRO A 270 -13.89 0.07 16.51
C PRO A 270 -13.87 -0.68 15.17
N THR A 271 -14.95 -1.38 14.80
CA THR A 271 -15.04 -2.03 13.48
C THR A 271 -15.07 -1.02 12.33
N PHE A 272 -15.72 0.13 12.50
CA PHE A 272 -15.68 1.21 11.51
C PHE A 272 -14.26 1.76 11.36
N ILE A 273 -13.56 2.04 12.45
CA ILE A 273 -12.16 2.52 12.42
C ILE A 273 -11.23 1.48 11.80
N ALA A 274 -11.39 0.20 12.13
CA ALA A 274 -10.66 -0.90 11.49
C ALA A 274 -10.97 -0.95 9.99
N GLY A 275 -12.24 -0.79 9.61
CA GLY A 275 -12.66 -0.69 8.22
C GLY A 275 -12.00 0.45 7.46
N LEU A 276 -11.77 1.61 8.11
CA LEU A 276 -11.05 2.74 7.50
C LEU A 276 -9.58 2.38 7.27
N ALA A 277 -8.95 1.72 8.25
CA ALA A 277 -7.58 1.25 8.14
C ALA A 277 -7.40 0.22 7.02
N PHE A 278 -8.28 -0.78 6.94
CA PHE A 278 -8.30 -1.80 5.89
C PHE A 278 -8.52 -1.16 4.51
N GLY A 279 -9.51 -0.26 4.39
CA GLY A 279 -9.79 0.46 3.14
C GLY A 279 -8.63 1.35 2.71
N TYR A 280 -7.99 2.05 3.64
CA TYR A 280 -6.80 2.86 3.36
C TYR A 280 -5.64 2.00 2.84
N LEU A 281 -5.34 0.87 3.47
CA LEU A 281 -4.31 -0.07 3.03
C LEU A 281 -4.66 -0.70 1.67
N PHE A 282 -5.92 -1.04 1.44
CA PHE A 282 -6.39 -1.53 0.14
C PHE A 282 -6.11 -0.51 -0.97
N VAL A 283 -6.45 0.77 -0.76
CA VAL A 283 -6.23 1.82 -1.75
C VAL A 283 -4.74 2.11 -1.95
N LYS A 284 -3.94 2.15 -0.87
CA LYS A 284 -2.53 2.56 -0.94
C LYS A 284 -1.58 1.43 -1.34
N ASP A 285 -1.75 0.22 -0.83
CA ASP A 285 -0.84 -0.91 -1.06
C ASP A 285 -1.50 -2.06 -1.82
N GLY A 286 -2.77 -2.34 -1.53
CA GLY A 286 -3.53 -3.41 -2.19
C GLY A 286 -4.22 -4.34 -1.22
N LEU A 287 -4.97 -5.29 -1.79
CA LEU A 287 -5.76 -6.29 -1.07
C LEU A 287 -4.92 -7.09 -0.08
N HIS A 288 -3.69 -7.46 -0.48
CA HIS A 288 -2.77 -8.20 0.38
C HIS A 288 -2.49 -7.46 1.71
N SER A 289 -2.34 -6.13 1.70
CA SER A 289 -2.09 -5.36 2.92
C SER A 289 -3.31 -5.27 3.83
N ALA A 290 -4.51 -5.17 3.25
CA ALA A 290 -5.75 -5.21 4.01
C ALA A 290 -5.95 -6.58 4.68
N ILE A 291 -5.76 -7.66 3.91
CA ILE A 291 -5.77 -9.04 4.42
C ILE A 291 -4.72 -9.23 5.52
N MET A 292 -3.50 -8.71 5.37
CA MET A 292 -2.45 -8.87 6.38
C MET A 292 -2.74 -8.10 7.68
N LEU A 293 -3.34 -6.91 7.61
CA LEU A 293 -3.75 -6.20 8.82
C LEU A 293 -4.91 -6.92 9.53
N HIS A 294 -5.91 -7.38 8.76
CA HIS A 294 -7.05 -8.13 9.31
C HIS A 294 -6.57 -9.47 9.88
N PHE A 295 -5.68 -10.17 9.18
CA PHE A 295 -5.03 -11.40 9.64
C PHE A 295 -4.36 -11.20 10.98
N PHE A 296 -3.48 -10.20 11.07
CA PHE A 296 -2.76 -9.94 12.30
C PHE A 296 -3.73 -9.67 13.45
N TRP A 297 -4.72 -8.80 13.24
CA TRP A 297 -5.74 -8.47 14.24
C TRP A 297 -6.48 -9.70 14.78
N ASN A 298 -6.98 -10.55 13.88
CA ASN A 298 -7.79 -11.71 14.26
C ASN A 298 -6.96 -12.83 14.89
N PHE A 299 -5.71 -13.00 14.47
CA PHE A 299 -4.86 -14.09 14.95
C PHE A 299 -4.05 -13.75 16.21
N MET A 300 -4.12 -12.51 16.74
CA MET A 300 -3.46 -12.16 18.01
C MET A 300 -3.85 -13.04 19.20
N SER A 301 -5.02 -13.67 19.19
CA SER A 301 -5.46 -14.56 20.27
C SER A 301 -5.32 -16.05 19.95
N VAL A 302 -4.93 -16.42 18.72
CA VAL A 302 -4.86 -17.83 18.32
C VAL A 302 -3.74 -18.59 19.01
N PRO A 303 -2.51 -18.06 19.14
CA PRO A 303 -1.45 -18.77 19.86
C PRO A 303 -1.83 -19.12 21.30
N ASP A 304 -2.53 -18.24 22.02
CA ASP A 304 -3.00 -18.49 23.39
C ASP A 304 -3.94 -19.70 23.48
N LYS A 305 -4.74 -19.94 22.44
CA LYS A 305 -5.70 -21.07 22.39
C LYS A 305 -5.05 -22.42 22.07
N VAL A 306 -3.85 -22.43 21.52
CA VAL A 306 -3.19 -23.64 21.01
C VAL A 306 -1.96 -24.00 21.85
N VAL A 307 -1.28 -23.00 22.38
CA VAL A 307 -0.01 -23.16 23.06
C VAL A 307 -0.25 -22.97 24.56
N GLU A 308 -0.28 -24.08 25.31
CA GLU A 308 -0.41 -24.09 26.78
C GLU A 308 0.90 -23.63 27.47
N ILE A 309 1.36 -22.41 27.18
CA ILE A 309 2.51 -21.80 27.87
C ILE A 309 1.96 -20.87 28.95
N SER A 310 2.25 -21.20 30.23
CA SER A 310 1.75 -20.50 31.42
C SER A 310 1.97 -18.98 31.41
N ASP A 311 3.03 -18.52 30.74
CA ASP A 311 3.43 -17.11 30.74
C ASP A 311 3.12 -16.37 29.42
N PHE A 312 2.56 -17.06 28.41
CA PHE A 312 2.34 -16.47 27.08
C PHE A 312 1.46 -15.22 27.15
N ASN A 313 0.42 -15.26 27.99
CA ASN A 313 -0.49 -14.15 28.20
C ASN A 313 0.18 -12.90 28.77
N LEU A 314 1.14 -13.06 29.69
CA LEU A 314 1.90 -11.92 30.21
C LEU A 314 2.75 -11.28 29.12
N TYR A 315 3.46 -12.09 28.32
CA TYR A 315 4.28 -11.58 27.21
C TYR A 315 3.42 -10.87 26.15
N LEU A 316 2.29 -11.47 25.75
CA LEU A 316 1.37 -10.86 24.80
C LEU A 316 0.80 -9.54 25.34
N SER A 317 0.42 -9.51 26.62
CA SER A 317 -0.10 -8.29 27.27
C SER A 317 0.92 -7.16 27.31
N LEU A 318 2.18 -7.46 27.67
CA LEU A 318 3.27 -6.48 27.67
C LEU A 318 3.57 -5.97 26.25
N MET A 319 3.52 -6.85 25.26
CA MET A 319 3.71 -6.49 23.85
C MET A 319 2.57 -5.60 23.33
N ILE A 320 1.31 -5.93 23.65
CA ILE A 320 0.14 -5.09 23.34
C ILE A 320 0.27 -3.72 23.99
N LEU A 321 0.63 -3.65 25.28
CA LEU A 321 0.84 -2.38 25.99
C LEU A 321 1.91 -1.54 25.30
N PHE A 322 3.04 -2.15 24.95
CA PHE A 322 4.10 -1.48 24.20
C PHE A 322 3.58 -0.92 22.86
N TRP A 323 2.86 -1.73 22.08
CA TRP A 323 2.25 -1.29 20.82
C TRP A 323 1.21 -0.19 21.00
N MET A 324 0.45 -0.16 22.10
CA MET A 324 -0.47 0.95 22.39
C MET A 324 0.29 2.26 22.64
N ILE A 325 1.41 2.22 23.36
CA ILE A 325 2.24 3.41 23.59
C ILE A 325 2.74 3.96 22.25
N VAL A 326 3.27 3.08 21.40
CA VAL A 326 3.70 3.45 20.03
C VAL A 326 2.52 3.93 19.18
N GLY A 327 1.37 3.29 19.35
CA GLY A 327 0.11 3.59 18.66
C GLY A 327 -0.43 4.98 18.96
N SER A 328 -0.23 5.49 20.18
CA SER A 328 -0.62 6.87 20.53
C SER A 328 0.09 7.90 19.63
N TYR A 329 1.39 7.70 19.37
CA TYR A 329 2.18 8.54 18.48
C TYR A 329 1.66 8.47 17.04
N TYR A 330 1.41 7.27 16.53
CA TYR A 330 0.93 7.09 15.15
C TYR A 330 -0.51 7.54 14.95
N THR A 331 -1.36 7.42 15.96
CA THR A 331 -2.71 7.98 15.96
C THR A 331 -2.65 9.49 15.75
N TYR A 332 -1.83 10.19 16.54
CA TYR A 332 -1.61 11.62 16.37
C TYR A 332 -1.04 11.97 14.98
N TYR A 333 -0.05 11.21 14.51
CA TYR A 333 0.52 11.39 13.18
C TYR A 333 -0.54 11.26 12.07
N TYR A 334 -1.37 10.22 12.10
CA TYR A 334 -2.39 9.98 11.07
C TYR A 334 -3.52 11.00 11.13
N ILE A 335 -3.93 11.44 12.33
CA ILE A 335 -4.89 12.55 12.49
C ILE A 335 -4.34 13.83 11.85
N LYS A 336 -3.07 14.18 12.11
CA LYS A 336 -2.41 15.33 11.47
C LYS A 336 -2.32 15.19 9.96
N LYS A 337 -1.94 14.01 9.47
CA LYS A 337 -1.83 13.72 8.04
C LYS A 337 -3.19 13.86 7.34
N LEU A 338 -4.25 13.34 7.95
CA LEU A 338 -5.62 13.47 7.47
C LEU A 338 -6.08 14.93 7.47
N ALA A 339 -5.88 15.67 8.58
CA ALA A 339 -6.23 17.08 8.65
C ALA A 339 -5.49 17.93 7.61
N GLY A 340 -4.21 17.64 7.39
CA GLY A 340 -3.40 18.29 6.34
C GLY A 340 -3.91 17.97 4.93
N TRP A 341 -4.29 16.72 4.66
CA TRP A 341 -4.86 16.31 3.38
C TRP A 341 -6.23 16.95 3.12
N ILE A 342 -7.10 17.02 4.13
CA ILE A 342 -8.42 17.69 4.02
C ILE A 342 -8.24 19.20 3.75
N ARG A 343 -7.36 19.87 4.51
CA ARG A 343 -7.09 21.32 4.34
C ARG A 343 -6.39 21.65 3.02
N GLY A 344 -5.54 20.74 2.54
CA GLY A 344 -4.70 20.91 1.37
C GLY A 344 -5.16 20.10 0.14
N ALA A 345 -6.46 19.79 0.05
CA ALA A 345 -7.17 18.95 -0.93
C ALA A 345 -6.47 18.74 -2.30
N PRO A 346 -6.72 17.61 -3.01
CA PRO A 346 -5.76 16.79 -3.77
C PRO A 346 -5.16 17.41 -5.06
N LYS A 347 -5.17 18.73 -5.24
CA LYS A 347 -4.60 19.42 -6.40
C LYS A 347 -3.11 19.13 -6.60
N LYS A 348 -2.34 18.86 -5.53
CA LYS A 348 -0.90 18.56 -5.61
C LYS A 348 -0.60 17.11 -6.03
N GLU A 349 -1.37 16.14 -5.54
CA GLU A 349 -1.17 14.72 -5.84
C GLU A 349 -1.75 14.37 -7.22
N GLU A 350 -2.88 14.97 -7.58
CA GLU A 350 -3.45 14.93 -8.94
C GLU A 350 -2.47 15.48 -9.98
N LYS A 351 -1.78 16.61 -9.69
CA LYS A 351 -0.76 17.18 -10.59
C LYS A 351 0.45 16.26 -10.76
N LYS A 352 0.94 15.63 -9.68
CA LYS A 352 2.06 14.67 -9.73
C LYS A 352 1.70 13.38 -10.49
N VAL A 353 0.50 12.85 -10.28
CA VAL A 353 0.02 11.66 -10.98
C VAL A 353 -0.23 11.98 -12.45
N LEU A 354 -0.80 13.14 -12.78
CA LEU A 354 -0.95 13.59 -14.16
C LEU A 354 0.42 13.75 -14.84
N GLU A 355 1.43 14.27 -14.14
CA GLU A 355 2.80 14.34 -14.66
C GLU A 355 3.43 12.96 -14.82
N GLN A 356 3.18 12.01 -13.91
CA GLN A 356 3.66 10.64 -14.02
C GLN A 356 2.95 9.87 -15.14
N GLU A 357 1.62 9.98 -15.26
CA GLU A 357 0.83 9.42 -16.35
C GLU A 357 1.27 10.03 -17.69
N LYS A 358 1.52 11.34 -17.76
CA LYS A 358 2.12 11.98 -18.93
C LYS A 358 3.51 11.45 -19.24
N ARG A 359 4.35 11.18 -18.23
CA ARG A 359 5.69 10.59 -18.42
C ARG A 359 5.63 9.13 -18.88
N GLU A 360 4.74 8.32 -18.31
CA GLU A 360 4.53 6.93 -18.73
C GLU A 360 3.92 6.86 -20.14
N GLN A 361 3.01 7.78 -20.47
CA GLN A 361 2.42 7.90 -21.80
C GLN A 361 3.45 8.43 -22.81
N ALA A 362 4.28 9.40 -22.43
CA ALA A 362 5.40 9.90 -23.22
C ALA A 362 6.48 8.84 -23.44
N SER A 363 6.81 8.05 -22.40
CA SER A 363 7.73 6.91 -22.47
C SER A 363 7.19 5.81 -23.39
N TYR A 364 5.87 5.63 -23.45
CA TYR A 364 5.25 4.67 -24.37
C TYR A 364 5.24 5.17 -25.82
N THR A 365 5.01 6.47 -26.06
CA THR A 365 5.21 7.06 -27.39
C THR A 365 6.68 7.09 -27.81
N ALA A 366 7.61 7.17 -26.86
CA ALA A 366 9.05 7.07 -27.11
C ALA A 366 9.55 5.62 -27.22
N GLY A 367 8.74 4.64 -26.81
CA GLY A 367 9.01 3.20 -26.93
C GLY A 367 8.39 2.57 -28.18
N VAL A 368 7.76 3.38 -29.05
CA VAL A 368 7.73 3.06 -30.48
C VAL A 368 9.13 3.39 -30.96
N ASP A 369 10.01 2.39 -30.98
CA ASP A 369 11.23 2.45 -31.79
C ASP A 369 10.80 3.01 -33.14
N ILE A 370 11.28 4.20 -33.46
CA ILE A 370 11.09 4.79 -34.77
C ILE A 370 12.00 3.95 -35.65
N GLY A 371 11.49 2.79 -36.05
CA GLY A 371 12.13 1.91 -37.01
C GLY A 371 12.51 2.74 -38.22
N TYR A 372 13.65 2.38 -38.82
CA TYR A 372 14.10 2.95 -40.08
C TYR A 372 12.90 3.18 -41.01
N VAL A 373 12.65 4.41 -41.47
CA VAL A 373 11.67 4.68 -42.53
C VAL A 373 12.45 5.08 -43.77
N CYS A 374 12.32 4.30 -44.84
CA CYS A 374 13.03 4.59 -46.08
C CYS A 374 12.55 5.95 -46.65
N PRO A 375 13.44 6.93 -46.89
CA PRO A 375 13.08 8.24 -47.42
C PRO A 375 12.54 8.15 -48.86
N ASN A 376 12.86 7.08 -49.59
CA ASN A 376 12.42 6.90 -50.97
C ASN A 376 11.02 6.29 -51.07
N CYS A 377 10.66 5.32 -50.21
CA CYS A 377 9.42 4.55 -50.37
C CYS A 377 8.56 4.41 -49.10
N GLY A 378 9.00 4.94 -47.96
CA GLY A 378 8.30 4.88 -46.68
C GLY A 378 8.27 3.50 -46.01
N TYR A 379 8.95 2.50 -46.57
CA TYR A 379 9.01 1.15 -45.98
C TYR A 379 9.88 1.13 -44.73
N ASN A 380 9.52 0.30 -43.75
CA ASN A 380 10.05 0.38 -42.40
C ASN A 380 11.10 -0.69 -42.02
N ASN A 381 11.47 -1.56 -42.96
CA ASN A 381 12.53 -2.56 -42.77
C ASN A 381 13.76 -2.22 -43.62
N ALA A 382 14.93 -2.38 -43.01
CA ALA A 382 16.22 -2.29 -43.66
C ALA A 382 17.18 -3.34 -43.10
N ARG A 383 18.19 -3.66 -43.89
CA ARG A 383 19.34 -4.49 -43.49
C ARG A 383 20.63 -3.66 -43.53
N TYR A 384 21.60 -4.02 -42.70
CA TYR A 384 22.95 -3.47 -42.80
C TYR A 384 23.68 -4.09 -43.98
N THR A 385 24.37 -3.25 -44.75
CA THR A 385 25.30 -3.66 -45.81
C THR A 385 26.72 -3.74 -45.25
N GLU A 386 27.64 -4.38 -45.98
CA GLU A 386 29.05 -4.53 -45.57
C GLU A 386 29.78 -3.18 -45.37
N ASP A 387 29.26 -2.10 -45.96
CA ASP A 387 29.77 -0.73 -45.82
C ASP A 387 29.11 0.07 -44.67
N ASP A 388 28.50 -0.61 -43.68
CA ASP A 388 27.76 -0.01 -42.55
C ASP A 388 26.59 0.93 -42.93
N LYS A 389 26.05 0.78 -44.15
CA LYS A 389 24.85 1.53 -44.61
C LYS A 389 23.57 0.72 -44.43
N LEU A 390 22.45 1.40 -44.19
CA LEU A 390 21.12 0.81 -44.11
C LEU A 390 20.49 0.73 -45.51
N GLU A 391 20.23 -0.48 -45.99
CA GLU A 391 19.56 -0.74 -47.27
C GLU A 391 18.10 -1.13 -47.03
N CYS A 392 17.17 -0.38 -47.63
CA CYS A 392 15.76 -0.73 -47.59
C CYS A 392 15.49 -2.05 -48.33
N GLU A 393 14.87 -3.02 -47.66
CA GLU A 393 14.58 -4.32 -48.25
C GLU A 393 13.55 -4.28 -49.38
N ARG A 394 12.78 -3.19 -49.50
CA ARG A 394 11.74 -3.05 -50.53
C ARG A 394 12.25 -2.41 -51.82
N CYS A 395 13.02 -1.32 -51.72
CA CYS A 395 13.45 -0.55 -52.89
C CYS A 395 14.98 -0.50 -53.09
N GLY A 396 15.75 -1.13 -52.21
CA GLY A 396 17.22 -1.17 -52.30
C GLY A 396 17.91 0.17 -52.04
N THR A 397 17.19 1.20 -51.59
CA THR A 397 17.80 2.50 -51.28
C THR A 397 18.72 2.38 -50.07
N LYS A 398 19.99 2.72 -50.25
CA LYS A 398 21.03 2.71 -49.22
C LYS A 398 21.17 4.10 -48.60
N ASN A 399 21.02 4.18 -47.29
CA ASN A 399 21.17 5.42 -46.53
C ASN A 399 22.30 5.29 -45.52
N ASP A 400 23.04 6.38 -45.34
CA ASP A 400 24.03 6.48 -44.29
C ASP A 400 23.30 6.72 -42.95
N PRO A 401 23.45 5.83 -41.95
CA PRO A 401 22.80 6.00 -40.65
C PRO A 401 23.24 7.26 -39.90
N THR A 402 24.36 7.88 -40.31
CA THR A 402 24.85 9.15 -39.74
C THR A 402 24.31 10.38 -40.44
N SER A 403 23.66 10.24 -41.60
CA SER A 403 23.07 11.38 -42.30
C SER A 403 21.87 11.95 -41.53
N ASN A 404 21.82 13.28 -41.39
CA ASN A 404 20.84 14.02 -40.60
C ASN A 404 19.36 13.67 -40.88
N TYR A 405 19.05 13.00 -41.99
CA TYR A 405 17.71 12.51 -42.31
C TYR A 405 17.25 11.34 -41.42
N ALA A 406 18.16 10.48 -40.96
CA ALA A 406 17.82 9.40 -40.02
C ALA A 406 17.54 9.92 -38.60
N GLN A 407 18.07 11.10 -38.24
CA GLN A 407 17.85 11.73 -36.93
C GLN A 407 16.68 12.72 -36.92
N GLN A 408 16.29 13.30 -38.05
CA GLN A 408 15.27 14.37 -38.06
C GLN A 408 13.83 13.88 -37.84
N HIS A 409 13.55 12.58 -37.97
CA HIS A 409 12.23 12.02 -37.65
C HIS A 409 12.11 11.44 -36.24
N THR A 410 13.14 11.57 -35.39
CA THR A 410 13.06 11.14 -33.98
C THR A 410 12.58 12.20 -33.00
N GLY A 411 12.15 13.38 -33.46
CA GLY A 411 11.46 14.31 -32.59
C GLY A 411 11.26 15.71 -33.15
N LYS A 412 10.16 15.93 -33.86
CA LYS A 412 9.46 17.22 -33.93
C LYS A 412 8.06 17.01 -34.51
N VAL A 413 7.06 17.00 -33.62
CA VAL A 413 5.66 17.16 -34.02
C VAL A 413 5.47 18.66 -34.30
N SER A 414 5.54 19.07 -35.58
CA SER A 414 5.06 20.39 -35.99
C SER A 414 3.57 20.30 -36.27
N THR A 415 2.78 20.96 -35.44
CA THR A 415 1.37 21.24 -35.70
C THR A 415 1.28 22.43 -36.63
N ASP A 416 1.31 22.22 -37.94
CA ASP A 416 0.77 23.16 -38.91
C ASP A 416 0.37 22.38 -40.17
N ARG A 417 -0.95 22.31 -40.41
CA ARG A 417 -1.52 21.86 -41.69
C ARG A 417 -2.32 23.02 -42.25
N ASP A 418 -1.72 23.74 -43.19
CA ASP A 418 -2.47 24.49 -44.18
C ASP A 418 -3.02 23.52 -45.23
N TRP A 419 -4.33 23.60 -45.46
CA TRP A 419 -5.01 22.93 -46.57
C TRP A 419 -4.92 23.81 -47.83
N PRO A 420 -4.62 23.27 -49.03
CA PRO A 420 -4.91 23.94 -50.27
C PRO A 420 -6.33 23.58 -50.78
N PRO A 421 -6.95 24.44 -51.62
CA PRO A 421 -8.30 24.22 -52.12
C PRO A 421 -8.30 23.41 -53.42
N SER A 422 -9.23 22.45 -53.50
CA SER A 422 -9.97 22.08 -54.70
C SER A 422 -11.19 21.26 -54.29
#